data_AF-A0A3R6ZNR7-F1
#
_entry.id   AF-A0A3R6ZNR7-F1
#
_cell.length_a   1.000
_cell.length_b   1.000
_cell.length_c   1.000
_cell.angle_alpha   90.00
_cell.angle_beta   90.00
_cell.angle_gamma   90.00
#
_symmetry.space_group_name_H-M   'P 1'
#
loop_
_entity.id
_entity.type
_entity.pdbx_description
1 polymer ?
#
loop_
_entity_poly.entity_id
_entity_poly.type
_entity_poly.pdbx_seq_one_letter_code
_entity_poly.pdbx_strand_id
1 'polypeptide(L)'
;TIGSSNSYVLDSNLPALTKTPKRTRRSPSGAAKRTPLWDDNGVAALFRLRYKSQLSARFYSKNNADKKTAYVMLAAELSVATEKEYSVAQVQDKDSLRRLLNSLRI
;
A
#
# COMPACT_ATOMS: atom_id res chain seq x y z
N THR A 1 3.88 -62.98 -8.73
CA THR A 1 3.68 -61.63 -9.30
C THR A 1 5.02 -60.96 -9.48
N ILE A 2 5.13 -60.22 -10.57
CA ILE A 2 6.30 -59.62 -11.21
C ILE A 2 6.97 -58.52 -10.35
N GLY A 3 8.28 -58.35 -10.56
CA GLY A 3 9.07 -57.11 -10.30
C GLY A 3 10.28 -57.38 -9.39
N SER A 4 11.55 -57.49 -9.86
CA SER A 4 12.31 -56.62 -10.78
C SER A 4 12.18 -55.15 -10.37
N SER A 5 13.21 -54.32 -10.15
CA SER A 5 14.66 -54.40 -10.26
C SER A 5 15.21 -53.04 -9.77
N ASN A 6 16.48 -53.01 -9.33
CA ASN A 6 17.47 -51.93 -9.54
C ASN A 6 17.26 -50.55 -8.86
N SER A 7 18.11 -50.10 -7.92
CA SER A 7 19.50 -49.59 -8.09
C SER A 7 19.54 -48.26 -8.89
N TYR A 8 20.30 -47.20 -8.61
CA TYR A 8 21.56 -46.99 -7.89
C TYR A 8 21.70 -45.49 -7.47
N VAL A 9 22.79 -45.23 -6.72
CA VAL A 9 23.64 -44.02 -6.62
C VAL A 9 23.15 -42.80 -5.82
N LEU A 10 23.79 -42.63 -4.65
CA LEU A 10 24.17 -41.32 -4.12
C LEU A 10 25.37 -40.81 -4.92
N ASP A 11 25.26 -39.71 -5.65
CA ASP A 11 26.41 -38.82 -5.79
C ASP A 11 26.05 -37.36 -6.14
N SER A 12 26.65 -36.47 -5.36
CA SER A 12 27.09 -35.12 -5.69
C SER A 12 26.12 -34.17 -6.40
N ASN A 13 25.61 -33.19 -5.64
CA ASN A 13 26.02 -31.79 -5.83
C ASN A 13 25.44 -30.89 -4.73
N LEU A 14 26.23 -30.66 -3.69
CA LEU A 14 26.11 -29.45 -2.89
C LEU A 14 26.83 -28.33 -3.66
N PRO A 15 26.24 -27.13 -3.75
CA PRO A 15 27.06 -25.96 -3.52
C PRO A 15 26.48 -25.18 -2.33
N ALA A 16 27.26 -25.18 -1.26
CA ALA A 16 27.21 -24.17 -0.24
C ALA A 16 27.38 -22.78 -0.88
N LEU A 17 26.42 -21.86 -0.69
CA LEU A 17 26.74 -20.44 -0.77
C LEU A 17 25.76 -19.57 0.03
N THR A 18 26.19 -19.31 1.26
CA THR A 18 25.86 -18.15 2.07
C THR A 18 25.89 -16.84 1.26
N LYS A 19 24.74 -16.29 0.88
CA LYS A 19 24.63 -14.87 0.48
C LYS A 19 23.33 -14.25 0.99
N THR A 20 23.54 -13.38 1.98
CA THR A 20 22.69 -12.30 2.51
C THR A 20 21.49 -11.91 1.64
N PRO A 21 20.31 -11.61 2.23
CA PRO A 21 19.28 -10.90 1.50
C PRO A 21 19.80 -9.49 1.21
N LYS A 22 20.34 -9.28 0.00
CA LYS A 22 20.51 -7.96 -0.59
C LYS A 22 19.13 -7.32 -0.56
N ARG A 23 18.94 -6.40 0.38
CA ARG A 23 17.87 -5.41 0.37
C ARG A 23 17.99 -4.66 -0.94
N THR A 24 17.30 -5.16 -1.97
CA THR A 24 17.01 -4.41 -3.18
C THR A 24 16.28 -3.17 -2.71
N ARG A 25 17.02 -2.07 -2.58
CA ARG A 25 16.47 -0.72 -2.60
C ARG A 25 15.54 -0.72 -3.79
N ARG A 26 14.23 -0.68 -3.53
CA ARG A 26 13.23 -0.40 -4.55
C ARG A 26 13.68 0.89 -5.21
N SER A 27 14.30 0.76 -6.38
CA SER A 27 14.46 1.88 -7.30
C SER A 27 13.08 2.50 -7.45
N PRO A 28 12.93 3.83 -7.36
CA PRO A 28 11.66 4.45 -7.69
C PRO A 28 11.44 4.17 -9.17
N SER A 29 10.68 3.12 -9.49
CA SER A 29 10.28 2.88 -10.86
C SER A 29 9.48 4.11 -11.25
N GLY A 30 10.02 4.83 -12.24
CA GLY A 30 9.48 6.05 -12.81
C GLY A 30 8.18 5.79 -13.58
N ALA A 31 7.21 5.20 -12.91
CA ALA A 31 5.83 5.45 -13.25
C ALA A 31 5.51 6.80 -12.60
N ALA A 32 5.62 7.87 -13.37
CA ALA A 32 4.74 9.01 -13.20
C ALA A 32 3.30 8.49 -13.37
N LYS A 33 2.82 7.73 -12.36
CA LYS A 33 1.43 7.36 -12.25
C LYS A 33 0.76 8.70 -12.11
N ARG A 34 0.12 9.15 -13.19
CA ARG A 34 -0.68 10.36 -13.25
C ARG A 34 -1.38 10.46 -11.92
N THR A 35 -0.88 11.34 -11.04
CA THR A 35 -1.62 11.67 -9.84
C THR A 35 -2.96 12.10 -10.39
N PRO A 36 -4.08 11.45 -10.05
CA PRO A 36 -5.38 11.95 -10.46
C PRO A 36 -5.36 13.43 -10.18
N LEU A 37 -5.65 14.25 -11.19
CA LEU A 37 -5.74 15.68 -10.98
C LEU A 37 -6.78 15.84 -9.87
N TRP A 38 -6.29 16.20 -8.69
CA TRP A 38 -7.10 16.38 -7.50
C TRP A 38 -7.81 17.70 -7.70
N ASP A 39 -9.06 17.62 -8.11
CA ASP A 39 -10.00 18.73 -8.21
C ASP A 39 -10.40 19.22 -6.83
N ASP A 40 -10.86 20.47 -6.75
CA ASP A 40 -11.24 21.10 -5.47
C ASP A 40 -12.35 20.31 -4.75
N ASN A 41 -13.28 19.71 -5.49
CA ASN A 41 -14.32 18.86 -4.93
C ASN A 41 -13.73 17.58 -4.33
N GLY A 42 -12.86 16.87 -5.06
CA GLY A 42 -12.15 15.70 -4.53
C GLY A 42 -11.30 16.01 -3.29
N VAL A 43 -10.64 17.17 -3.25
CA VAL A 43 -9.92 17.62 -2.06
C VAL A 43 -10.88 17.92 -0.91
N ALA A 44 -11.96 18.65 -1.15
CA ALA A 44 -12.94 19.00 -0.12
C ALA A 44 -13.62 17.75 0.48
N ALA A 45 -14.00 16.79 -0.36
CA ALA A 45 -14.57 15.52 0.05
C ALA A 45 -13.58 14.71 0.92
N LEU A 46 -12.30 14.64 0.51
CA LEU A 46 -11.26 13.97 1.30
C LEU A 46 -11.12 14.59 2.69
N PHE A 47 -11.16 15.92 2.82
CA PHE A 47 -11.11 16.59 4.13
C PHE A 47 -12.33 16.29 4.99
N ARG A 48 -13.53 16.38 4.39
CA ARG A 48 -14.77 16.09 5.10
C ARG A 48 -14.75 14.66 5.65
N LEU A 49 -14.37 13.68 4.83
CA LEU A 49 -14.32 12.28 5.23
C LEU A 49 -13.20 11.99 6.24
N ARG A 50 -12.04 12.66 6.10
CA ARG A 50 -10.89 12.44 6.99
C ARG A 50 -11.10 12.98 8.41
N TYR A 51 -11.80 14.11 8.55
CA TYR A 51 -11.88 14.85 9.83
C TYR A 51 -13.30 15.05 10.38
N LYS A 52 -14.33 15.03 9.53
CA LYS A 52 -15.72 15.33 9.91
C LYS A 52 -16.70 14.16 9.74
N SER A 53 -16.24 13.01 9.22
CA SER A 53 -17.04 11.77 9.12
C SER A 53 -16.81 10.85 10.32
N GLN A 54 -17.67 9.85 10.47
CA GLN A 54 -17.49 8.71 11.40
C GLN A 54 -16.16 7.96 11.14
N LEU A 55 -15.61 8.04 9.92
CA LEU A 55 -14.28 7.51 9.60
C LEU A 55 -13.14 8.16 10.39
N SER A 56 -13.31 9.41 10.84
CA SER A 56 -12.25 10.21 11.48
C SER A 56 -11.65 9.51 12.70
N ALA A 57 -12.48 8.90 13.55
CA ALA A 57 -12.06 8.21 14.76
C ALA A 57 -11.05 7.08 14.48
N ARG A 58 -11.23 6.35 13.38
CA ARG A 58 -10.38 5.21 13.00
C ARG A 58 -8.96 5.63 12.66
N PHE A 59 -8.78 6.83 12.12
CA PHE A 59 -7.45 7.36 11.81
C PHE A 59 -6.62 7.74 13.03
N TYR A 60 -7.26 7.97 14.18
CA TYR A 60 -6.60 8.23 15.46
C TYR A 60 -6.34 6.95 16.28
N SER A 61 -6.81 5.79 15.82
CA SER A 61 -6.53 4.50 16.47
C SER A 61 -5.02 4.25 16.55
N LYS A 62 -4.55 3.62 17.63
CA LYS A 62 -3.16 3.13 17.74
C LYS A 62 -2.92 1.87 16.92
N ASN A 63 -4.00 1.18 16.52
CA ASN A 63 -3.92 -0.05 15.75
C ASN A 63 -3.68 0.23 14.26
N ASN A 64 -2.64 -0.39 13.69
CA ASN A 64 -2.32 -0.25 12.27
C ASN A 64 -3.35 -0.92 11.35
N ALA A 65 -4.05 -1.96 11.81
CA ALA A 65 -5.12 -2.59 11.04
C ALA A 65 -6.29 -1.62 10.85
N ASP A 66 -6.71 -0.94 11.93
CA ASP A 66 -7.79 0.06 11.87
C ASP A 66 -7.45 1.21 10.92
N LYS A 67 -6.20 1.68 10.94
CA LYS A 67 -5.73 2.72 10.00
C LYS A 67 -5.80 2.25 8.56
N LYS A 68 -5.36 1.01 8.27
CA LYS A 68 -5.46 0.44 6.92
C LYS A 68 -6.90 0.36 6.46
N THR A 69 -7.79 -0.14 7.31
CA THR A 69 -9.24 -0.19 7.05
C THR A 69 -9.81 1.20 6.81
N ALA A 70 -9.40 2.20 7.60
CA ALA A 70 -9.84 3.58 7.43
C ALA A 70 -9.46 4.14 6.05
N TYR A 71 -8.25 3.86 5.55
CA TYR A 71 -7.85 4.28 4.20
C TYR A 71 -8.62 3.55 3.09
N VAL A 72 -8.97 2.26 3.28
CA VAL A 72 -9.81 1.51 2.34
C VAL A 72 -11.21 2.12 2.27
N MET A 73 -11.85 2.34 3.42
CA MET A 73 -13.18 2.94 3.48
C MET A 73 -13.18 4.37 2.95
N LEU A 74 -12.15 5.16 3.28
CA LEU A 74 -11.99 6.52 2.77
C LEU A 74 -11.91 6.55 1.25
N ALA A 75 -11.17 5.63 0.62
CA ALA A 75 -11.10 5.56 -0.84
C ALA A 75 -12.45 5.20 -1.47
N ALA A 76 -13.19 4.26 -0.88
CA ALA A 76 -14.52 3.89 -1.34
C ALA A 76 -15.53 5.04 -1.19
N GLU A 77 -15.63 5.65 0.00
CA GLU A 77 -16.53 6.77 0.26
C GLU A 77 -16.18 8.00 -0.57
N LEU A 78 -14.89 8.27 -0.76
CA LEU A 78 -14.42 9.35 -1.63
C LEU A 78 -14.88 9.10 -3.07
N SER A 79 -14.75 7.86 -3.55
CA SER A 79 -15.10 7.51 -4.92
C SER A 79 -16.60 7.67 -5.19
N VAL A 80 -17.43 7.31 -4.21
CA VAL A 80 -18.88 7.52 -4.26
C VAL A 80 -19.21 9.01 -4.21
N ALA A 81 -18.55 9.78 -3.33
CA ALA A 81 -18.85 11.20 -3.14
C ALA A 81 -18.46 12.09 -4.34
N THR A 82 -17.51 11.65 -5.16
CA THR A 82 -16.98 12.42 -6.29
C THR A 82 -17.24 11.75 -7.64
N GLU A 83 -17.96 10.62 -7.65
CA GLU A 83 -18.24 9.80 -8.84
C GLU A 83 -16.97 9.43 -9.64
N LYS A 84 -15.85 9.23 -8.93
CA LYS A 84 -14.53 9.03 -9.54
C LYS A 84 -13.75 8.00 -8.75
N GLU A 85 -13.13 7.05 -9.43
CA GLU A 85 -12.39 5.99 -8.75
C GLU A 85 -11.08 6.51 -8.14
N TYR A 86 -10.93 6.32 -6.82
CA TYR A 86 -9.70 6.58 -6.10
C TYR A 86 -9.11 5.30 -5.51
N SER A 87 -7.82 5.09 -5.75
CA SER A 87 -7.06 4.03 -5.09
C SER A 87 -6.66 4.44 -3.67
N VAL A 88 -6.62 3.45 -2.77
CA VAL A 88 -6.10 3.61 -1.40
C VAL A 88 -4.72 4.26 -1.38
N ALA A 89 -3.83 3.87 -2.31
CA ALA A 89 -2.49 4.44 -2.40
C ALA A 89 -2.52 5.94 -2.76
N GLN A 90 -3.42 6.35 -3.65
CA GLN A 90 -3.56 7.75 -4.06
C GLN A 90 -4.07 8.62 -2.89
N VAL A 91 -5.04 8.11 -2.14
CA VAL A 91 -5.58 8.77 -0.94
C VAL A 91 -4.51 8.90 0.14
N GLN A 92 -3.75 7.82 0.37
CA GLN A 92 -2.64 7.81 1.32
C GLN A 92 -1.53 8.79 0.95
N ASP A 93 -1.09 8.79 -0.30
CA ASP A 93 -0.05 9.71 -0.78
C ASP A 93 -0.50 11.17 -0.61
N LYS A 94 -1.76 11.48 -0.97
CA LYS A 94 -2.31 12.84 -0.83
C LYS A 94 -2.39 13.30 0.63
N ASP A 95 -2.85 12.43 1.53
CA ASP A 95 -2.93 12.72 2.97
C ASP A 95 -1.51 12.86 3.58
N SER A 96 -0.57 12.01 3.17
CA SER A 96 0.82 12.02 3.63
C SER A 96 1.57 13.29 3.21
N LEU A 97 1.50 13.65 1.93
CA LEU A 97 2.11 14.88 1.40
C LEU A 97 1.58 16.12 2.14
N ARG A 98 0.28 16.13 2.48
CA ARG A 98 -0.32 17.25 3.21
C ARG A 98 0.13 17.34 4.66
N ARG A 99 0.23 16.21 5.37
CA ARG A 99 0.76 16.19 6.73
C ARG A 99 2.21 16.71 6.77
N LEU A 100 3.02 16.33 5.78
CA LEU A 100 4.39 16.83 5.64
C LEU A 100 4.42 18.34 5.37
N LEU A 101 3.58 18.84 4.45
CA LEU A 101 3.47 20.27 4.16
C LEU A 101 3.00 21.10 5.37
N ASN A 102 2.05 20.58 6.15
CA ASN A 102 1.62 21.25 7.38
C ASN A 102 2.69 21.20 8.49
N SER A 103 3.48 20.13 8.56
CA SER A 103 4.57 19.99 9.54
C SER A 103 5.76 20.91 9.26
N LEU A 104 5.92 21.40 8.02
CA LEU A 104 7.00 22.31 7.62
C LEU A 104 6.60 23.79 7.73
N ARG A 105 5.34 24.09 8.08
CA ARG A 105 4.82 25.45 8.26
C ARG A 105 4.72 25.89 9.74
N ILE A 106 5.26 25.08 10.65
CA ILE A 106 5.36 25.34 12.09
C ILE A 106 6.83 25.48 12.43
#